data_AF-A0A2A5M4X2-F1
#
_entry.id   AF-A0A2A5M4X2-F1
#
_cell.length_a   1.000
_cell.length_b   1.000
_cell.length_c   1.000
_cell.angle_alpha   90.00
_cell.angle_beta   90.00
_cell.angle_gamma   90.00
#
_symmetry.space_group_name_H-M   'P 1'
#
loop_
_entity.id
_entity.type
_entity.pdbx_description
1 polymer ?
#
loop_
_entity_poly.entity_id
_entity_poly.type
_entity_poly.pdbx_seq_one_letter_code
_entity_poly.pdbx_strand_id
1 'polypeptide(L)'
;IENWSIEDIKEFHSIYYQPKNAILLVSGDIESKEVFELSKKHFEKIKNTKTIPKIHTKEPKQDGAKRIYLHKNSDTELLALAYKIPNFKHEDIPALNALSELLGSGKSSLMSEILIDKLNLINDYYAYVNDCIDENLFIFICNC
;
A
#
# COMPACT_ATOMS: atom_id res chain seq x y z
N ILE A 1 17.95 6.37 -10.17
CA ILE A 1 17.40 6.41 -11.56
C ILE A 1 18.52 6.66 -12.56
N GLU A 2 19.33 7.71 -12.36
CA GLU A 2 20.41 8.09 -13.30
C GLU A 2 21.50 7.03 -13.52
N ASN A 3 21.67 6.08 -12.60
CA ASN A 3 22.72 5.04 -12.64
C ASN A 3 22.22 3.64 -13.01
N TRP A 4 21.01 3.49 -13.57
CA TRP A 4 20.52 2.18 -14.01
C TRP A 4 21.01 1.85 -15.42
N SER A 5 21.45 0.61 -15.61
CA SER A 5 21.75 0.02 -16.92
C SER A 5 20.57 -0.80 -17.46
N ILE A 6 20.58 -1.10 -18.76
CA ILE A 6 19.58 -2.00 -19.35
C ILE A 6 19.75 -3.44 -18.82
N GLU A 7 20.96 -3.82 -18.45
CA GLU A 7 21.29 -5.09 -17.82
C GLU A 7 20.60 -5.22 -16.46
N ASP A 8 20.61 -4.17 -15.64
CA ASP A 8 19.92 -4.16 -14.33
C ASP A 8 18.41 -4.41 -14.48
N ILE A 9 17.80 -3.75 -15.47
CA ILE A 9 16.37 -3.90 -15.75
C ILE A 9 16.05 -5.31 -16.27
N LYS A 10 16.86 -5.83 -17.19
CA LYS A 10 16.71 -7.19 -17.72
C LYS A 10 16.87 -8.24 -16.62
N GLU A 11 17.85 -8.08 -15.74
CA GLU A 11 18.08 -8.99 -14.64
C GLU A 11 16.90 -8.93 -13.64
N PHE A 12 16.46 -7.73 -13.24
CA PHE A 12 15.27 -7.54 -12.40
C PHE A 12 14.03 -8.20 -13.00
N HIS A 13 13.73 -7.91 -14.27
CA HIS A 13 12.61 -8.53 -14.98
C HIS A 13 12.76 -10.06 -15.02
N SER A 14 13.95 -10.57 -15.35
CA SER A 14 14.19 -12.01 -15.39
C SER A 14 13.98 -12.69 -14.04
N ILE A 15 14.28 -12.02 -12.92
CA ILE A 15 14.10 -12.55 -11.57
C ILE A 15 12.63 -12.49 -11.14
N TYR A 16 11.95 -11.36 -11.33
CA TYR A 16 10.65 -11.11 -10.72
C TYR A 16 9.45 -11.31 -11.66
N TYR A 17 9.61 -11.26 -12.98
CA TYR A 17 8.55 -11.46 -13.99
C TYR A 17 8.58 -12.89 -14.54
N GLN A 18 8.37 -13.86 -13.66
CA GLN A 18 8.30 -15.28 -14.01
C GLN A 18 6.97 -15.89 -13.55
N PRO A 19 6.51 -17.00 -14.15
CA PRO A 19 5.24 -17.64 -13.79
C PRO A 19 5.07 -17.92 -12.29
N LYS A 20 6.14 -18.30 -11.58
CA LYS A 20 6.11 -18.57 -10.14
C LYS A 20 5.81 -17.32 -9.28
N ASN A 21 5.97 -16.11 -9.82
CA ASN A 21 5.69 -14.84 -9.15
C ASN A 21 4.46 -14.12 -9.74
N ALA A 22 3.66 -14.78 -10.56
CA ALA A 22 2.53 -14.18 -11.27
C ALA A 22 1.22 -14.86 -10.87
N ILE A 23 0.15 -14.07 -10.83
CA ILE A 23 -1.23 -14.55 -10.64
C ILE A 23 -2.06 -14.02 -11.80
N LEU A 24 -2.79 -14.90 -12.47
CA LEU A 24 -3.80 -14.53 -13.46
C LEU A 24 -5.17 -14.48 -12.78
N LEU A 25 -5.75 -13.29 -12.70
CA LEU A 25 -7.09 -13.06 -12.15
C LEU A 25 -8.06 -12.79 -13.32
N VAL A 26 -9.14 -13.57 -13.39
CA VAL A 26 -10.23 -13.38 -14.36
C VAL A 26 -11.55 -13.33 -13.58
N SER A 27 -12.37 -12.33 -13.87
CA SER A 27 -13.67 -12.14 -13.22
C SER A 27 -14.67 -11.60 -14.26
N GLY A 28 -15.85 -12.21 -14.32
CA GLY A 28 -16.90 -11.86 -15.27
C GLY A 28 -17.81 -13.04 -15.57
N ASP A 29 -18.68 -12.88 -16.58
CA ASP A 29 -19.55 -13.94 -17.12
C ASP A 29 -18.73 -14.87 -18.04
N ILE A 30 -17.95 -15.76 -17.44
CA ILE A 30 -17.10 -16.72 -18.14
C ILE A 30 -16.96 -18.01 -17.34
N GLU A 31 -16.95 -19.14 -18.05
CA GLU A 31 -16.80 -20.45 -17.44
C GLU A 31 -15.36 -20.69 -16.98
N SER A 32 -15.19 -21.13 -15.73
CA SER A 32 -13.86 -21.36 -15.14
C SER A 32 -13.01 -22.35 -15.94
N LYS A 33 -13.66 -23.37 -16.53
CA LYS A 33 -13.00 -24.38 -17.36
C LYS A 33 -12.37 -23.76 -18.61
N GLU A 34 -13.09 -22.86 -19.29
CA GLU A 34 -12.59 -22.14 -20.46
C GLU A 34 -11.38 -21.27 -20.07
N VAL A 35 -11.45 -20.58 -18.93
CA VAL A 35 -10.33 -19.80 -18.41
C VAL A 35 -9.09 -20.67 -18.20
N PHE A 36 -9.21 -21.84 -17.56
CA PHE A 36 -8.07 -22.72 -17.34
C PHE A 36 -7.50 -23.29 -18.65
N GLU A 37 -8.35 -23.65 -19.61
CA GLU A 37 -7.92 -24.15 -20.92
C GLU A 37 -7.14 -23.10 -21.71
N LEU A 38 -7.67 -21.87 -21.79
CA LEU A 38 -6.98 -20.75 -22.43
C LEU A 38 -5.69 -20.40 -21.69
N SER A 39 -5.72 -20.38 -20.36
CA SER A 39 -4.54 -20.09 -19.55
C SER A 39 -3.41 -21.08 -19.82
N LYS A 40 -3.72 -22.39 -19.87
CA LYS A 40 -2.74 -23.41 -20.24
C LYS A 40 -2.24 -23.21 -21.67
N LYS A 41 -3.16 -23.04 -22.63
CA LYS A 41 -2.83 -22.82 -24.05
C LYS A 41 -1.82 -21.68 -24.25
N HIS A 42 -1.97 -20.59 -23.52
CA HIS A 42 -1.14 -19.40 -23.69
C HIS A 42 0.11 -19.37 -22.80
N PHE A 43 0.05 -19.90 -21.58
CA PHE A 43 1.11 -19.68 -20.57
C PHE A 43 1.87 -20.94 -20.16
N GLU A 44 1.39 -22.16 -20.44
CA GLU A 44 2.00 -23.42 -19.95
C GLU A 44 3.46 -23.60 -20.39
N LYS A 45 3.82 -23.07 -21.56
CA LYS A 45 5.19 -23.19 -22.11
C LYS A 45 6.19 -22.22 -21.49
N ILE A 46 5.74 -21.22 -20.73
CA ILE A 46 6.62 -20.23 -20.11
C ILE A 46 7.27 -20.85 -18.88
N LYS A 47 8.61 -20.81 -18.82
CA LYS A 47 9.38 -21.42 -17.74
C LYS A 47 9.88 -20.38 -16.76
N ASN A 48 10.07 -20.82 -15.52
CA ASN A 48 10.86 -20.08 -14.54
C ASN A 48 12.35 -20.21 -14.88
N THR A 49 13.09 -19.11 -14.77
CA THR A 49 14.49 -18.99 -15.19
C THR A 49 15.44 -18.65 -14.04
N LYS A 50 14.96 -18.01 -12.96
CA LYS A 50 15.77 -17.61 -11.79
C LYS A 50 15.04 -17.90 -10.48
N THR A 51 15.81 -18.01 -9.41
CA THR A 51 15.27 -18.08 -8.03
C THR A 51 14.92 -16.68 -7.54
N ILE A 52 13.72 -16.51 -6.99
CA ILE A 52 13.29 -15.25 -6.37
C ILE A 52 13.97 -15.14 -4.99
N PRO A 53 14.73 -14.06 -4.73
CA PRO A 53 15.37 -13.85 -3.44
C PRO A 53 14.34 -13.74 -2.32
N LYS A 54 14.68 -14.27 -1.13
CA LYS A 54 13.89 -14.02 0.08
C LYS A 54 14.27 -12.66 0.64
N ILE A 55 13.25 -11.84 0.90
CA ILE A 55 13.42 -10.56 1.61
C ILE A 55 13.74 -10.89 3.08
N HIS A 56 14.83 -10.33 3.60
CA HIS A 56 15.29 -10.51 4.98
C HIS A 56 15.38 -9.17 5.74
N THR A 57 15.16 -8.06 5.03
CA THR A 57 15.17 -6.72 5.62
C THR A 57 13.93 -6.57 6.49
N LYS A 58 14.12 -6.47 7.80
CA LYS A 58 13.05 -6.15 8.74
C LYS A 58 13.26 -4.74 9.27
N GLU A 59 12.19 -3.96 9.26
CA GLU A 59 12.20 -2.62 9.85
C GLU A 59 12.52 -2.73 11.36
N PRO A 60 13.42 -1.89 11.89
CA PRO A 60 13.72 -1.90 13.32
C PRO A 60 12.50 -1.58 14.16
N LYS A 61 12.49 -2.07 15.40
CA LYS A 61 11.46 -1.70 16.37
C LYS A 61 11.50 -0.18 16.58
N GLN A 62 10.34 0.46 16.55
CA GLN A 62 10.24 1.88 16.87
C GLN A 62 10.56 2.11 18.35
N ASP A 63 11.53 2.98 18.60
CA ASP A 63 12.07 3.34 19.92
C ASP A 63 11.52 4.67 20.46
N GLY A 64 10.77 5.42 19.64
CA GLY A 64 10.12 6.65 20.05
C GLY A 64 9.42 7.39 18.91
N ALA A 65 8.83 8.55 19.24
CA ALA A 65 8.21 9.43 18.26
C ALA A 65 9.28 10.15 17.43
N LYS A 66 9.10 10.16 16.11
CA LYS A 66 9.92 10.91 15.16
C LYS A 66 9.11 12.09 14.62
N ARG A 67 9.73 13.27 14.52
CA ARG A 67 9.10 14.49 14.02
C ARG A 67 10.02 15.16 13.02
N ILE A 68 9.46 15.61 11.90
CA ILE A 68 10.16 16.33 10.85
C ILE A 68 9.32 17.55 10.52
N TYR A 69 9.97 18.71 10.43
CA TYR A 69 9.37 19.95 9.96
C TYR A 69 10.06 20.34 8.66
N LEU A 70 9.27 20.43 7.59
CA LEU A 70 9.75 20.84 6.28
C LEU A 70 9.16 22.20 5.94
N HIS A 71 10.03 23.19 5.77
CA HIS A 71 9.62 24.52 5.34
C HIS A 71 9.75 24.63 3.82
N LYS A 72 8.64 24.91 3.15
CA LYS A 72 8.58 25.15 1.72
C LYS A 72 7.64 26.33 1.47
N ASN A 73 7.92 27.13 0.45
CA ASN A 73 6.99 28.16 0.01
C ASN A 73 5.75 27.46 -0.59
N SER A 74 4.65 27.46 0.16
CA SER A 74 3.36 26.87 -0.18
C SER A 74 2.27 27.69 0.49
N ASP A 75 1.09 27.73 -0.13
CA ASP A 75 -0.07 28.49 0.36
C ASP A 75 -0.87 27.71 1.43
N THR A 76 -0.52 26.45 1.68
CA THR A 76 -1.22 25.52 2.59
C THR A 76 -0.22 24.75 3.45
N GLU A 77 -0.64 24.37 4.65
CA GLU A 77 0.18 23.55 5.55
C GLU A 77 -0.28 22.09 5.54
N LEU A 78 0.66 21.15 5.44
CA LEU A 78 0.36 19.72 5.49
C LEU A 78 0.87 19.11 6.80
N LEU A 79 -0.04 18.45 7.52
CA LEU A 79 0.28 17.65 8.69
C LEU A 79 0.07 16.17 8.37
N ALA A 80 1.08 15.35 8.64
CA ALA A 80 0.97 13.90 8.57
C ALA A 80 1.33 13.28 9.92
N LEU A 81 0.45 12.42 10.45
CA LEU A 81 0.67 11.61 11.63
C LEU A 81 0.63 10.14 11.21
N ALA A 82 1.57 9.33 11.72
CA ALA A 82 1.62 7.92 11.38
C ALA A 82 1.96 7.06 12.60
N TYR A 83 1.24 5.95 12.76
CA TYR A 83 1.43 4.99 13.84
C TYR A 83 1.77 3.62 13.27
N LYS A 84 2.72 2.92 13.89
CA LYS A 84 3.08 1.55 13.50
C LYS A 84 1.89 0.60 13.67
N ILE A 85 1.67 -0.22 12.66
CA ILE A 85 0.66 -1.29 12.63
C ILE A 85 1.31 -2.62 12.27
N PRO A 86 0.69 -3.75 12.64
CA PRO A 86 1.18 -5.06 12.25
C PRO A 86 1.04 -5.30 10.73
N ASN A 87 1.54 -6.43 10.24
CA ASN A 87 1.41 -6.80 8.84
C ASN A 87 -0.04 -7.13 8.44
N PHE A 88 -0.29 -7.21 7.13
CA PHE A 88 -1.58 -7.51 6.50
C PHE A 88 -2.29 -8.76 7.05
N LYS A 89 -1.56 -9.77 7.55
CA LYS A 89 -2.16 -11.03 8.02
C LYS A 89 -2.62 -10.98 9.49
N HIS A 90 -2.39 -9.87 10.18
CA HIS A 90 -2.73 -9.76 11.59
C HIS A 90 -4.24 -9.63 11.79
N GLU A 91 -4.77 -10.23 12.87
CA GLU A 91 -6.21 -10.25 13.18
C GLU A 91 -6.81 -8.87 13.46
N ASP A 92 -5.98 -7.91 13.87
CA ASP A 92 -6.39 -6.53 14.13
C ASP A 92 -6.57 -5.67 12.86
N ILE A 93 -6.12 -6.13 11.69
CA ILE A 93 -6.21 -5.33 10.44
C ILE A 93 -7.66 -4.93 10.10
N PRO A 94 -8.67 -5.83 10.17
CA PRO A 94 -10.07 -5.45 10.02
C PRO A 94 -10.53 -4.38 11.02
N ALA A 95 -10.10 -4.46 12.28
CA ALA A 95 -10.47 -3.46 13.29
C ALA A 95 -9.82 -2.10 13.01
N LEU A 96 -8.56 -2.09 12.57
CA LEU A 96 -7.86 -0.88 12.14
C LEU A 96 -8.52 -0.24 10.91
N ASN A 97 -8.95 -1.05 9.94
CA ASN A 97 -9.69 -0.56 8.78
C ASN A 97 -11.04 0.07 9.18
N ALA A 98 -11.79 -0.58 10.08
CA ALA A 98 -13.02 -0.01 10.61
C ALA A 98 -12.78 1.32 11.36
N LEU A 99 -11.68 1.41 12.11
CA LEU A 99 -11.27 2.65 12.77
C LEU A 99 -10.92 3.75 11.76
N SER A 100 -10.25 3.39 10.67
CA SER A 100 -9.95 4.32 9.56
C SER A 100 -11.22 4.88 8.93
N GLU A 101 -12.20 4.01 8.68
CA GLU A 101 -13.50 4.43 8.14
C GLU A 101 -14.20 5.41 9.09
N LEU A 102 -14.28 5.08 10.38
CA LEU A 102 -14.90 5.93 11.40
C LEU A 102 -14.21 7.30 11.50
N LEU A 103 -12.89 7.33 11.47
CA LEU A 103 -12.13 8.55 11.71
C LEU A 103 -12.07 9.45 10.49
N GLY A 104 -11.88 8.91 9.29
CA GLY A 104 -11.50 9.71 8.12
C GLY A 104 -12.13 9.36 6.79
N SER A 105 -13.06 8.40 6.74
CA SER A 105 -13.73 8.06 5.48
C SER A 105 -15.07 8.77 5.35
N GLY A 106 -15.18 9.59 4.31
CA GLY A 106 -16.40 10.30 3.98
C GLY A 106 -16.67 11.57 4.79
N LYS A 107 -17.77 12.23 4.46
CA LYS A 107 -18.17 13.53 5.05
C LYS A 107 -18.71 13.41 6.47
N SER A 108 -19.24 12.25 6.84
CA SER A 108 -19.75 11.97 8.18
C SER A 108 -18.72 11.34 9.11
N SER A 109 -17.44 11.33 8.72
CA SER A 109 -16.38 10.83 9.60
C SER A 109 -16.21 11.75 10.80
N LEU A 110 -15.74 11.19 11.91
CA LEU A 110 -15.60 11.93 13.16
C LEU A 110 -14.68 13.16 12.99
N MET A 111 -13.60 13.03 12.23
CA MET A 111 -12.64 14.13 12.04
C MET A 111 -13.15 15.17 11.05
N SER A 112 -13.90 14.78 10.01
CA SER A 112 -14.56 15.75 9.13
C SER A 112 -15.54 16.61 9.91
N GLU A 113 -16.41 16.00 10.73
CA GLU A 113 -17.38 16.74 11.53
C GLU A 113 -16.70 17.72 12.51
N ILE A 114 -15.62 17.30 13.16
CA ILE A 114 -14.94 18.12 14.17
C ILE A 114 -14.05 19.17 13.52
N LEU A 115 -13.10 18.76 12.68
CA LEU A 115 -12.02 19.62 12.20
C LEU A 115 -12.45 20.53 11.04
N ILE A 116 -13.34 20.04 10.18
CA ILE A 116 -13.86 20.79 9.03
C ILE A 116 -15.11 21.54 9.44
N ASP A 117 -16.20 20.84 9.78
CA ASP A 117 -17.52 21.47 9.90
C ASP A 117 -17.63 22.38 11.15
N LYS A 118 -17.18 21.89 12.31
CA LYS A 118 -17.30 22.62 13.58
C LYS A 118 -16.19 23.65 13.76
N LEU A 119 -14.94 23.24 13.56
CA LEU A 119 -13.78 24.06 13.90
C LEU A 119 -13.23 24.87 12.72
N ASN A 120 -13.54 24.51 11.45
CA ASN A 120 -13.03 25.17 10.25
C ASN A 120 -11.49 25.35 10.25
N LEU A 121 -10.77 24.31 10.70
CA LEU A 121 -9.31 24.35 10.85
C LEU A 121 -8.56 23.78 9.66
N ILE A 122 -9.19 22.88 8.92
CA ILE A 122 -8.55 22.15 7.81
C ILE A 122 -9.49 22.13 6.61
N ASN A 123 -8.91 22.10 5.41
CA ASN A 123 -9.63 21.99 4.16
C ASN A 123 -10.02 20.54 3.85
N ASP A 124 -9.12 19.60 4.14
CA ASP A 124 -9.36 18.17 3.95
C ASP A 124 -8.64 17.30 4.99
N TYR A 125 -9.14 16.06 5.11
CA TYR A 125 -8.65 15.06 6.04
C TYR A 125 -8.78 13.66 5.43
N TYR A 126 -7.74 12.84 5.59
CA TYR A 126 -7.75 11.43 5.21
C TYR A 126 -7.06 10.58 6.27
N ALA A 127 -7.66 9.44 6.56
CA ALA A 127 -7.07 8.38 7.37
C ALA A 127 -7.08 7.10 6.55
N TYR A 128 -5.96 6.39 6.51
CA TYR A 128 -5.90 5.07 5.86
C TYR A 128 -4.85 4.16 6.49
N VAL A 129 -5.21 2.88 6.60
CA VAL A 129 -4.31 1.80 7.01
C VAL A 129 -3.48 1.39 5.80
N ASN A 130 -2.16 1.42 5.91
CA ASN A 130 -1.26 0.96 4.85
C ASN A 130 -0.86 -0.51 5.09
N ASP A 131 -1.77 -1.45 4.86
CA ASP A 131 -1.61 -2.86 5.20
C ASP A 131 -0.75 -3.63 4.17
N CYS A 132 0.56 -3.67 4.41
CA CYS A 132 1.52 -4.37 3.56
C CYS A 132 1.88 -5.77 4.08
N ILE A 133 2.61 -6.55 3.27
CA ILE A 133 3.15 -7.87 3.65
C ILE A 133 3.98 -7.79 4.94
N ASP A 134 4.70 -6.68 5.13
CA ASP A 134 5.48 -6.37 6.33
C ASP A 134 4.78 -5.31 7.19
N GLU A 135 5.26 -5.15 8.43
CA GLU A 135 4.80 -4.12 9.38
C GLU A 135 4.90 -2.72 8.78
N ASN A 136 3.83 -1.93 8.89
CA ASN A 136 3.72 -0.65 8.20
C ASN A 136 3.00 0.39 9.07
N LEU A 137 2.27 1.34 8.49
CA LEU A 137 1.75 2.52 9.16
C LEU A 137 0.24 2.71 8.96
N PHE A 138 -0.44 3.13 10.01
CA PHE A 138 -1.74 3.81 9.92
C PHE A 138 -1.47 5.31 9.82
N ILE A 139 -1.85 5.91 8.70
CA ILE A 139 -1.49 7.27 8.33
C ILE A 139 -2.72 8.17 8.38
N PHE A 140 -2.54 9.35 8.95
CA PHE A 140 -3.49 10.45 9.00
C PHE A 140 -2.86 11.66 8.33
N ILE A 141 -3.58 12.29 7.41
CA ILE A 141 -3.12 13.46 6.66
C ILE A 141 -4.18 14.54 6.76
N CYS A 142 -3.76 15.75 7.09
CA CYS A 142 -4.60 16.95 7.09
C CYS A 142 -3.94 18.02 6.23
N ASN A 143 -4.74 18.69 5.38
CA ASN A 143 -4.33 19.92 4.71
C ASN A 143 -5.05 21.10 5.37
N CYS A 144 -4.28 22.01 5.96
CA CYS A 144 -4.75 23.21 6.63
C CYS A 144 -4.84 24.37 5.65
#